data_AF-A0A959Z2N1-F1
#
_entry.id   AF-A0A959Z2N1-F1
#
_cell.length_a   1.000
_cell.length_b   1.000
_cell.length_c   1.000
_cell.angle_alpha   90.00
_cell.angle_beta   90.00
_cell.angle_gamma   90.00
#
_symmetry.space_group_name_H-M   'P 1'
#
loop_
_entity.id
_entity.type
_entity.pdbx_description
1 polymer ?
#
loop_
_entity_poly.entity_id
_entity_poly.type
_entity_poly.pdbx_seq_one_letter_code
_entity_poly.pdbx_strand_id
1 'polypeptide(L)'
;LMLQRAVNEGTGTALRSKHGVRMTVGGKTGTSQDYADAWFVATQPGLVVGTWVGAMDPSVHFQGSDGTGSRLALPVVGSVLRGLERSAELRKRYVRPFDWPEAFDVDMDCDPRRQTSGLEELLEDLFEGKKHGRHGPKPDYTKPEEPLRPKEDKPGLFERLFGKKKRKEG
;
A
#
# COMPACT_ATOMS: atom_id res chain seq x y z
N LEU A 1 -5.58 10.53 3.41
CA LEU A 1 -5.31 9.88 4.73
C LEU A 1 -4.48 8.58 4.64
N MET A 2 -3.48 8.48 3.75
CA MET A 2 -2.83 7.18 3.45
C MET A 2 -1.67 6.82 4.39
N LEU A 3 -0.80 7.80 4.68
CA LEU A 3 0.32 7.57 5.59
C LEU A 3 -0.12 7.36 7.05
N GLN A 4 -1.30 7.86 7.42
CA GLN A 4 -1.89 7.57 8.73
C GLN A 4 -2.36 6.12 8.80
N ARG A 5 -2.97 5.58 7.74
CA ARG A 5 -3.32 4.14 7.66
C ARG A 5 -2.08 3.25 7.73
N ALA A 6 -1.00 3.61 7.06
CA ALA A 6 0.26 2.86 7.15
C ALA A 6 0.79 2.77 8.60
N VAL A 7 0.55 3.79 9.43
CA VAL A 7 0.87 3.79 10.87
C VAL A 7 -0.16 3.05 11.71
N ASN A 8 -1.45 3.19 11.41
CA ASN A 8 -2.53 2.67 12.26
C ASN A 8 -2.86 1.19 11.97
N GLU A 9 -2.67 0.76 10.73
CA GLU A 9 -3.10 -0.57 10.22
C GLU A 9 -1.96 -1.30 9.51
N GLY A 10 -0.93 -0.58 9.05
CA GLY A 10 0.16 -1.15 8.27
C GLY A 10 1.41 -1.52 9.06
N THR A 11 2.55 -1.45 8.37
CA THR A 11 3.88 -1.78 8.91
C THR A 11 4.36 -0.82 10.01
N GLY A 12 3.72 0.35 10.17
CA GLY A 12 4.02 1.34 11.21
C GLY A 12 3.29 1.12 12.54
N THR A 13 2.46 0.09 12.66
CA THR A 13 1.62 -0.20 13.85
C THR A 13 2.39 -0.27 15.16
N ALA A 14 3.67 -0.64 15.14
CA ALA A 14 4.53 -0.62 16.33
C ALA A 14 4.61 0.76 17.01
N LEU A 15 4.43 1.84 16.26
CA LEU A 15 4.37 3.20 16.81
C LEU A 15 3.21 3.35 17.81
N ARG A 16 2.09 2.69 17.54
CA ARG A 16 0.91 2.64 18.40
C ARG A 16 1.04 1.58 19.48
N SER A 17 1.32 0.34 19.08
CA SER A 17 1.26 -0.82 19.98
C SER A 17 2.43 -0.92 20.95
N LYS A 18 3.64 -0.52 20.53
CA LYS A 18 4.86 -0.62 21.35
C LYS A 18 5.30 0.72 21.94
N HIS A 19 5.26 1.79 21.16
CA HIS A 19 5.72 3.13 21.62
C HIS A 19 4.60 3.99 22.21
N GLY A 20 3.34 3.62 21.97
CA GLY A 20 2.16 4.28 22.54
C GLY A 20 2.03 5.75 22.14
N VAL A 21 2.52 6.12 20.96
CA VAL A 21 2.28 7.44 20.35
C VAL A 21 0.78 7.52 20.06
N ARG A 22 0.11 8.57 20.54
CA ARG A 22 -1.37 8.73 20.45
C ARG A 22 -1.82 9.86 19.54
N MET A 23 -0.97 10.84 19.26
CA MET A 23 -1.24 11.95 18.36
C MET A 23 -1.39 11.45 16.92
N THR A 24 -2.15 12.18 16.12
CA THR A 24 -2.24 11.93 14.69
C THR A 24 -0.86 12.11 14.06
N VAL A 25 -0.39 11.12 13.32
CA VAL A 25 0.91 11.15 12.66
C VAL A 25 0.81 10.27 11.42
N GLY A 26 1.36 10.76 10.31
CA GLY A 26 1.57 9.96 9.11
C GLY A 26 2.96 9.34 9.15
N GLY A 27 3.15 8.15 8.62
CA GLY A 27 4.49 7.58 8.54
C GLY A 27 4.60 6.40 7.59
N LYS A 28 5.83 6.06 7.24
CA LYS A 28 6.12 4.95 6.33
C LYS A 28 7.43 4.27 6.69
N THR A 29 7.40 2.94 6.62
CA THR A 29 8.60 2.09 6.68
C THR A 29 9.22 1.96 5.30
N GLY A 30 10.55 1.99 5.25
CA GLY A 30 11.38 1.55 4.13
C GLY A 30 12.32 0.44 4.59
N THR A 31 12.62 -0.51 3.71
CA THR A 31 13.56 -1.60 3.96
C THR A 31 14.21 -1.93 2.63
N SER A 32 15.54 -1.86 2.57
CA SER A 32 16.30 -2.27 1.39
C SER A 32 16.27 -3.79 1.24
N GLN A 33 16.65 -4.26 0.06
CA GLN A 33 16.89 -5.68 -0.15
C GLN A 33 17.97 -6.21 0.80
N ASP A 34 17.93 -7.50 1.08
CA ASP A 34 18.83 -8.21 2.00
C ASP A 34 18.92 -7.60 3.40
N TYR A 35 17.98 -6.72 3.76
CA TYR A 35 17.96 -5.99 5.03
C TYR A 35 19.25 -5.17 5.29
N ALA A 36 19.84 -4.61 4.23
CA ALA A 36 21.02 -3.74 4.33
C ALA A 36 20.70 -2.39 5.00
N ASP A 37 19.52 -1.83 4.70
CA ASP A 37 19.06 -0.57 5.29
C ASP A 37 17.62 -0.67 5.79
N ALA A 38 17.38 0.03 6.88
CA ALA A 38 16.08 0.25 7.47
C ALA A 38 15.80 1.75 7.56
N TRP A 39 14.61 2.15 7.10
CA TRP A 39 14.15 3.54 7.17
C TRP A 39 12.79 3.61 7.85
N PHE A 40 12.59 4.68 8.61
CA PHE A 40 11.26 5.08 9.03
C PHE A 40 11.16 6.61 9.02
N VAL A 41 10.15 7.12 8.33
CA VAL A 41 9.87 8.56 8.30
C VAL A 41 8.46 8.77 8.83
N ALA A 42 8.32 9.70 9.77
CA ALA A 42 7.06 10.14 10.33
C ALA A 42 6.90 11.65 10.13
N THR A 43 5.67 12.08 9.89
CA THR A 43 5.29 13.47 9.70
C THR A 43 4.10 13.82 10.57
N GLN A 44 4.23 14.98 11.20
CA GLN A 44 3.17 15.79 11.75
C GLN A 44 3.27 17.17 11.06
N PRO A 45 2.20 17.95 10.81
CA PRO A 45 2.35 19.18 10.02
C PRO A 45 3.36 20.19 10.58
N GLY A 46 3.65 20.16 11.88
CA GLY A 46 4.69 20.98 12.50
C GLY A 46 6.08 20.33 12.59
N LEU A 47 6.24 19.05 12.27
CA LEU A 47 7.51 18.32 12.43
C LEU A 47 7.59 17.08 11.54
N VAL A 48 8.75 16.90 10.89
CA VAL A 48 9.13 15.65 10.23
C VAL A 48 10.29 15.03 10.99
N VAL A 49 10.23 13.72 11.24
CA VAL A 49 11.31 12.95 11.84
C VAL A 49 11.58 11.72 10.98
N GLY A 50 12.83 11.54 10.59
CA GLY A 50 13.29 10.38 9.86
C GLY A 50 14.43 9.69 10.60
N THR A 51 14.51 8.37 10.47
CA THR A 51 15.68 7.61 10.92
C THR A 51 16.06 6.61 9.83
N TRP A 52 17.37 6.53 9.62
CA TRP A 52 18.02 5.48 8.87
C TRP A 52 18.87 4.65 9.82
N VAL A 53 18.89 3.34 9.61
CA VAL A 53 19.79 2.42 10.28
C VAL A 53 20.36 1.49 9.20
N GLY A 54 21.68 1.43 9.13
CA GLY A 54 22.43 0.63 8.17
C GLY A 54 23.93 0.73 8.44
N ALA A 55 24.72 0.08 7.60
CA ALA A 55 26.17 0.19 7.60
C ALA A 55 26.65 1.08 6.43
N MET A 56 27.89 1.55 6.50
CA MET A 56 28.50 2.29 5.39
C MET A 56 28.71 1.38 4.16
N ASP A 57 28.98 0.10 4.38
CA ASP A 57 29.13 -0.93 3.35
C ASP A 57 27.88 -1.85 3.37
N PRO A 58 27.10 -1.94 2.28
CA PRO A 58 25.90 -2.77 2.21
C PRO A 58 26.13 -4.27 2.38
N SER A 59 27.37 -4.76 2.21
CA SER A 59 27.71 -6.16 2.50
C SER A 59 27.58 -6.50 3.98
N VAL A 60 27.64 -5.49 4.86
CA VAL A 60 27.34 -5.63 6.28
C VAL A 60 25.84 -5.35 6.47
N HIS A 61 25.04 -6.41 6.49
CA HIS A 61 23.60 -6.32 6.59
C HIS A 61 23.04 -7.19 7.71
N PHE A 62 21.81 -6.89 8.11
CA PHE A 62 21.11 -7.66 9.13
C PHE A 62 20.59 -8.98 8.56
N GLN A 63 20.47 -9.99 9.42
CA GLN A 63 19.96 -11.30 9.02
C GLN A 63 18.45 -11.38 9.28
N GLY A 64 17.68 -11.56 8.21
CA GLY A 64 16.24 -11.81 8.29
C GLY A 64 15.40 -10.62 8.75
N SER A 65 14.18 -10.91 9.22
CA SER A 65 13.13 -9.90 9.41
C SER A 65 13.43 -8.85 10.48
N ASP A 66 14.44 -9.07 11.32
CA ASP A 66 14.89 -8.12 12.33
C ASP A 66 15.53 -6.87 11.72
N GLY A 67 16.05 -6.96 10.50
CA GLY A 67 16.59 -5.84 9.74
C GLY A 67 15.55 -4.95 9.05
N THR A 68 14.27 -5.08 9.40
CA THR A 68 13.19 -4.30 8.78
C THR A 68 13.08 -2.89 9.34
N GLY A 69 12.56 -1.97 8.53
CA GLY A 69 12.27 -0.58 8.93
C GLY A 69 11.39 -0.46 10.17
N SER A 70 10.43 -1.38 10.33
CA SER A 70 9.54 -1.43 11.50
C SER A 70 10.22 -1.90 12.79
N ARG A 71 11.37 -2.58 12.70
CA ARG A 71 12.11 -3.13 13.85
C ARG A 71 13.37 -2.35 14.19
N LEU A 72 14.10 -1.82 13.21
CA LEU A 72 15.35 -1.07 13.45
C LEU A 72 15.13 0.45 13.51
N ALA A 73 14.51 1.02 12.48
CA ALA A 73 14.43 2.47 12.34
C ALA A 73 13.24 3.08 13.10
N LEU A 74 12.08 2.42 13.06
CA LEU A 74 10.85 2.89 13.71
C LEU A 74 11.01 3.16 15.21
N PRO A 75 11.69 2.32 16.02
CA PRO A 75 11.79 2.55 17.46
C PRO A 75 12.44 3.87 17.87
N VAL A 76 13.40 4.36 17.07
CA VAL A 76 14.05 5.66 17.30
C VAL A 76 13.03 6.78 17.14
N VAL A 77 12.30 6.79 16.02
CA VAL A 77 11.24 7.77 15.76
C VAL A 77 10.12 7.66 16.79
N GLY A 78 9.70 6.44 17.16
CA GLY A 78 8.68 6.20 18.18
C GLY A 78 9.06 6.79 19.53
N SER A 79 10.34 6.70 19.92
CA SER A 79 10.85 7.27 21.16
C SER A 79 10.85 8.80 21.13
N VAL A 80 11.30 9.41 20.02
CA VAL A 80 11.28 10.87 19.82
C VAL A 80 9.85 11.41 19.88
N LEU A 81 8.93 10.81 19.14
CA LEU A 81 7.54 11.25 19.11
C LEU A 81 6.84 11.04 20.46
N ARG A 82 7.15 9.95 21.16
CA ARG A 82 6.58 9.74 22.51
C ARG A 82 7.11 10.75 23.52
N GLY A 83 8.38 11.12 23.44
CA GLY A 83 8.96 12.20 24.24
C GLY A 83 8.31 13.55 23.94
N LEU A 84 8.12 13.87 22.66
CA LEU A 84 7.42 15.07 22.19
C LEU A 84 6.00 15.15 22.74
N GLU A 85 5.23 14.06 22.68
CA GLU A 85 3.86 14.01 23.19
C GLU A 85 3.76 14.25 24.70
N ARG A 86 4.76 13.78 25.46
CA ARG A 86 4.80 13.93 26.92
C ARG A 86 5.19 15.34 27.36
N SER A 87 5.86 16.12 26.51
CA SER A 87 6.23 17.51 26.81
C SER A 87 5.14 18.47 26.36
N ALA A 88 4.54 19.21 27.30
CA ALA A 88 3.52 20.21 27.00
C ALA A 88 4.05 21.32 26.06
N GLU A 89 5.31 21.72 26.24
CA GLU A 89 5.97 22.74 25.42
C GLU A 89 6.13 22.27 23.97
N LEU A 90 6.74 21.09 23.78
CA LEU A 90 6.97 20.54 22.45
C LEU A 90 5.65 20.23 21.75
N ARG A 91 4.66 19.71 22.49
CA ARG A 91 3.32 19.45 21.95
C ARG A 91 2.67 20.73 21.42
N LYS A 92 2.70 21.82 22.20
CA LYS A 92 2.16 23.13 21.79
C LYS A 92 2.87 23.69 20.55
N ARG A 93 4.17 23.42 20.42
CA ARG A 93 5.00 23.92 19.32
C ARG A 93 4.80 23.15 18.02
N TYR A 94 4.77 21.82 18.08
CA TYR A 94 4.91 20.96 16.89
C TYR A 94 3.66 20.17 16.51
N VAL A 95 2.71 19.95 17.44
CA VAL A 95 1.47 19.22 17.13
C VAL A 95 0.45 20.20 16.55
N ARG A 96 0.00 19.89 15.33
CA ARG A 96 -0.97 20.66 14.57
C ARG A 96 -2.03 19.72 13.98
N PRO A 97 -3.27 20.19 13.76
CA PRO A 97 -4.25 19.41 13.02
C PRO A 97 -3.79 19.18 11.57
N PHE A 98 -4.20 18.05 10.99
CA PHE A 98 -4.03 17.80 9.56
C PHE A 98 -5.20 18.47 8.83
N ASP A 99 -5.03 19.74 8.47
CA ASP A 99 -6.03 20.51 7.74
C ASP A 99 -5.91 20.21 6.25
N TRP A 100 -6.82 19.39 5.72
CA TRP A 100 -6.92 19.09 4.30
C TRP A 100 -8.10 19.86 3.70
N PRO A 101 -7.91 20.62 2.61
CA PRO A 101 -9.04 21.23 1.91
C PRO A 101 -9.93 20.13 1.31
N GLU A 102 -11.25 20.26 1.47
CA GLU A 102 -12.24 19.33 0.89
C GLU A 102 -12.11 19.17 -0.64
N ALA A 103 -11.49 20.15 -1.32
CA ALA A 103 -11.27 20.15 -2.76
C ALA A 103 -10.29 19.06 -3.29
N PHE A 104 -9.72 18.22 -2.42
CA PHE A 104 -8.76 17.16 -2.79
C PHE A 104 -9.31 15.73 -2.56
N ASP A 105 -10.62 15.54 -2.65
CA ASP A 105 -11.20 14.20 -2.68
C ASP A 105 -11.05 13.59 -4.08
N VAL A 106 -9.84 13.10 -4.36
CA VAL A 106 -9.56 12.31 -5.56
C VAL A 106 -9.99 10.88 -5.27
N ASP A 107 -10.96 10.40 -6.04
CA ASP A 107 -11.36 8.99 -6.00
C ASP A 107 -10.15 8.11 -6.37
N MET A 108 -9.65 7.39 -5.37
CA MET A 108 -8.54 6.45 -5.49
C MET A 108 -9.03 5.00 -5.56
N ASP A 109 -10.34 4.77 -5.65
CA ASP A 109 -10.92 3.44 -5.81
C ASP A 109 -10.73 2.99 -7.27
N CYS A 110 -9.52 2.50 -7.54
CA CYS A 110 -9.25 1.76 -8.76
C CYS A 110 -9.90 0.39 -8.68
N ASP A 111 -10.60 -0.02 -9.74
CA ASP A 111 -10.99 -1.43 -9.91
C ASP A 111 -9.74 -2.32 -9.78
N PRO A 112 -9.81 -3.41 -9.00
CA PRO A 112 -8.69 -4.30 -8.80
C PRO A 112 -8.29 -4.94 -10.14
N ARG A 113 -7.27 -4.37 -10.80
CA ARG A 113 -6.69 -4.95 -12.01
C ARG A 113 -5.93 -6.22 -11.64
N ARG A 114 -6.58 -7.37 -11.83
CA ARG A 114 -5.94 -8.68 -11.76
C ARG A 114 -5.05 -8.85 -12.99
N GLN A 115 -3.74 -8.95 -12.80
CA GLN A 115 -2.84 -9.41 -13.85
C GLN A 115 -3.14 -10.89 -14.06
N THR A 116 -3.71 -11.24 -15.22
CA THR A 116 -3.93 -12.64 -15.61
C THR A 116 -2.58 -13.31 -15.81
N SER A 117 -2.51 -14.60 -15.49
CA SER A 117 -1.29 -15.36 -15.75
C SER A 117 -1.07 -15.50 -17.26
N GLY A 118 0.19 -15.61 -17.72
CA GLY A 118 0.48 -15.79 -19.15
C GLY A 118 -0.15 -17.06 -19.76
N LEU A 119 -0.51 -18.03 -18.92
CA LEU A 119 -1.29 -19.21 -19.32
C LEU A 119 -2.78 -18.90 -19.51
N GLU A 120 -3.37 -18.01 -18.69
CA GLU A 120 -4.73 -17.52 -18.89
C GLU A 120 -4.83 -16.69 -20.18
N GLU A 121 -3.90 -15.77 -20.43
CA GLU A 121 -3.85 -15.01 -21.70
C GLU A 121 -3.69 -15.95 -22.89
N LEU A 122 -2.79 -16.93 -22.79
CA LEU A 122 -2.55 -17.88 -23.87
C LEU A 122 -3.76 -18.79 -24.12
N LEU A 123 -4.49 -19.19 -23.06
CA LEU A 123 -5.71 -19.98 -23.17
C LEU A 123 -6.84 -19.14 -23.80
N GLU A 124 -6.99 -17.87 -23.42
CA GLU A 124 -7.95 -16.95 -24.03
C GLU A 124 -7.65 -16.77 -25.53
N ASP A 125 -6.39 -16.54 -25.90
CA ASP A 125 -5.95 -16.43 -27.30
C ASP A 125 -6.14 -17.74 -28.11
N LEU A 126 -5.99 -18.91 -27.46
CA LEU A 126 -6.14 -20.21 -28.12
C LEU A 126 -7.61 -20.55 -28.41
N PHE A 127 -8.53 -20.17 -27.52
CA PHE A 127 -9.95 -20.50 -27.60
C PHE A 127 -10.78 -19.40 -28.28
N GLU A 128 -10.31 -18.15 -28.35
CA GLU A 128 -10.90 -17.07 -29.14
C GLU A 128 -10.21 -16.93 -30.51
N GLY A 129 -10.66 -17.75 -31.46
CA GLY A 129 -10.16 -17.74 -32.83
C GLY A 129 -10.18 -16.36 -33.51
N LYS A 130 -8.99 -15.76 -33.66
CA LYS A 130 -8.60 -14.65 -34.57
C LYS A 130 -9.49 -13.39 -34.56
N LYS A 131 -8.92 -12.27 -34.08
CA LYS A 131 -8.65 -11.05 -34.89
C LYS A 131 -7.35 -10.36 -34.44
N HIS A 132 -6.40 -10.21 -35.36
CA HIS A 132 -5.15 -9.46 -35.15
C HIS A 132 -5.39 -7.97 -34.87
N GLY A 133 -4.62 -7.39 -33.94
CA GLY A 133 -4.41 -5.95 -33.87
C GLY A 133 -3.60 -5.49 -32.65
N ARG A 134 -2.31 -5.23 -32.89
CA ARG A 134 -1.43 -4.20 -32.27
C ARG A 134 -1.79 -3.68 -30.88
N HIS A 135 -0.80 -3.68 -29.97
CA HIS A 135 -0.65 -2.79 -28.81
C HIS A 135 -1.62 -1.60 -28.88
N GLY A 136 -2.69 -1.65 -28.07
CA GLY A 136 -3.66 -0.56 -28.01
C GLY A 136 -2.95 0.76 -27.71
N PRO A 137 -3.40 1.90 -28.27
CA PRO A 137 -2.78 3.17 -27.99
C PRO A 137 -2.79 3.43 -26.48
N LYS A 138 -1.66 3.90 -25.94
CA LYS A 138 -1.59 4.34 -24.54
C LYS A 138 -2.70 5.39 -24.30
N PRO A 139 -3.44 5.31 -23.18
CA PRO A 139 -4.51 6.24 -22.92
C PRO A 139 -3.97 7.67 -22.85
N ASP A 140 -4.67 8.57 -23.53
CA ASP A 140 -4.42 10.01 -23.50
C ASP A 140 -5.13 10.59 -22.27
N TYR A 141 -4.35 10.88 -21.23
CA TYR A 141 -4.83 11.40 -19.95
C TYR A 141 -5.36 12.83 -20.02
N THR A 142 -5.42 13.45 -21.20
CA THR A 142 -5.92 14.82 -21.37
C THR A 142 -7.42 14.91 -21.64
N LYS A 143 -8.15 13.77 -21.74
CA LYS A 143 -9.60 13.76 -21.96
C LYS A 143 -10.39 13.28 -20.74
N PRO A 144 -11.51 13.94 -20.38
CA PRO A 144 -12.44 13.42 -19.37
C PRO A 144 -13.03 12.07 -19.80
N GLU A 145 -13.04 11.10 -18.90
CA GLU A 145 -13.61 9.77 -19.14
C GLU A 145 -15.16 9.83 -19.16
N GLU A 146 -15.78 9.18 -20.15
CA GLU A 146 -17.24 9.00 -20.18
C GLU A 146 -17.68 7.96 -19.13
N PRO A 147 -18.80 8.19 -18.42
CA PRO A 147 -19.25 7.25 -17.39
C PRO A 147 -19.62 5.89 -17.99
N LEU A 148 -18.95 4.85 -17.48
CA LEU A 148 -19.13 3.46 -17.90
C LEU A 148 -20.51 2.94 -17.44
N ARG A 149 -21.26 2.35 -18.37
CA ARG A 149 -22.52 1.64 -18.06
C ARG A 149 -22.21 0.34 -17.28
N PRO A 150 -23.04 -0.05 -16.28
CA PRO A 150 -22.88 -1.31 -15.57
C PRO A 150 -22.93 -2.49 -16.54
N LYS A 151 -21.91 -3.36 -16.52
CA LYS A 151 -21.90 -4.61 -17.29
C LYS A 151 -22.50 -5.73 -16.44
N GLU A 152 -23.47 -6.46 -17.01
CA GLU A 152 -24.06 -7.65 -16.41
C GLU A 152 -23.03 -8.79 -16.33
N ASP A 153 -22.91 -9.41 -15.15
CA ASP A 153 -22.08 -10.59 -14.92
C ASP A 153 -22.65 -11.79 -15.68
N LYS A 154 -21.96 -12.22 -16.75
CA LYS A 154 -22.29 -13.47 -17.46
C LYS A 154 -21.53 -14.63 -16.82
N PRO A 155 -22.18 -15.78 -16.56
CA PRO A 155 -21.53 -16.92 -15.94
C PRO A 155 -20.38 -17.45 -16.80
N GLY A 156 -19.28 -17.79 -16.11
CA GLY A 156 -18.03 -18.23 -16.73
C GLY A 156 -18.19 -19.50 -17.57
N LEU A 157 -17.38 -19.60 -18.62
CA LEU A 157 -17.40 -20.69 -19.60
C LEU A 157 -17.31 -22.09 -18.95
N PHE A 158 -16.58 -22.21 -17.84
CA PHE A 158 -16.41 -23.47 -17.12
C PHE A 158 -17.70 -23.96 -16.44
N GLU A 159 -18.52 -23.04 -15.95
CA GLU A 159 -19.83 -23.33 -15.36
C GLU A 159 -20.80 -23.82 -16.44
N ARG A 160 -20.70 -23.27 -17.65
CA ARG A 160 -21.47 -23.72 -18.83
C ARG A 160 -21.04 -25.09 -19.35
N LEU A 161 -19.74 -25.39 -19.28
CA LEU A 161 -19.18 -26.66 -19.80
C LEU A 161 -19.29 -27.82 -18.82
N PHE A 162 -19.21 -27.58 -17.50
CA PHE A 162 -19.10 -28.67 -16.51
C PHE A 162 -20.15 -28.62 -15.39
N GLY A 163 -21.05 -27.63 -15.36
CA GLY A 163 -22.03 -27.40 -14.29
C GLY A 163 -23.22 -28.37 -14.22
N LYS A 164 -23.27 -29.47 -15.00
CA LYS A 164 -24.33 -30.48 -14.87
C LYS A 164 -23.79 -31.88 -14.67
N LYS A 165 -23.46 -32.22 -13.42
CA LYS A 165 -23.42 -33.63 -13.00
C LYS A 165 -23.73 -33.82 -11.50
N LYS A 166 -25.01 -33.78 -11.12
CA LYS A 166 -25.58 -34.53 -9.99
C LYS A 166 -27.10 -34.72 -10.12
N ARG A 167 -27.53 -35.93 -10.50
CA ARG A 167 -28.61 -36.76 -9.89
C ARG A 167 -29.06 -37.85 -10.87
N LYS A 168 -28.85 -39.11 -10.48
CA LYS A 168 -29.82 -40.21 -10.55
C LYS A 168 -29.30 -41.31 -9.61
N GLU A 169 -29.80 -41.29 -8.38
CA GLU A 169 -29.99 -42.50 -7.60
C GLU A 169 -31.18 -43.24 -8.20
N GLY A 170 -31.04 -44.54 -8.35
CA GLY A 170 -32.05 -45.53 -8.69
C GLY A 170 -31.60 -46.84 -8.08
#